data_AF-A0AAE3NUG6-F1
#
_entry.id   AF-A0AAE3NUG6-F1
#
_cell.length_a   1.000
_cell.length_b   1.000
_cell.length_c   1.000
_cell.angle_alpha   90.00
_cell.angle_beta   90.00
_cell.angle_gamma   90.00
#
_symmetry.space_group_name_H-M   'P 1'
#
loop_
_entity.id
_entity.type
_entity.pdbx_description
1 polymer ?
#
loop_
_entity_poly.entity_id
_entity_poly.type
_entity_poly.pdbx_seq_one_letter_code
_entity_poly.pdbx_strand_id
1 'polypeptide(L)'
;MTTALYTHRSSLDHVTPPCHPERVARYEAVTRALGQDRFAALDRREAPVADRADLLRCHPEEYIARIEAAIPREGARALDPDTHVSPGSLEPALRGAGGCCAAVDAVLSGEIGNAFVAMRPPGHHAETARPMGFCLFGNVSIAAVRALEHHGLGRVAVLDFDVHHGNGTQDLLWNEGRALFCSSHQMPLFPGTGAAHETGAHGTIVNVPLTEGSGSREMRRAWEQDILPVVEEWEPEMILVSAGFDAHADDPLAGLDWTTEDFGWITRRICEVAANTCGGRVVSTLEGGYDLQALAASVAAHVDVLMEFSQ
;
A
#
# COMPACT_ATOMS: atom_id res chain seq x y z
N MET A 1 7.13 -11.72 -18.67
CA MET A 1 7.08 -10.22 -18.60
C MET A 1 8.11 -9.75 -17.56
N THR A 2 8.18 -8.48 -17.16
CA THR A 2 9.12 -8.01 -16.12
C THR A 2 8.37 -7.38 -14.95
N THR A 3 9.00 -7.40 -13.76
CA THR A 3 8.53 -6.64 -12.58
C THR A 3 9.08 -5.22 -12.67
N ALA A 4 8.20 -4.22 -12.61
CA ALA A 4 8.63 -2.83 -12.51
C ALA A 4 8.83 -2.39 -11.05
N LEU A 5 9.85 -1.56 -10.81
CA LEU A 5 10.09 -0.87 -9.55
C LEU A 5 9.95 0.64 -9.78
N TYR A 6 8.92 1.23 -9.21
CA TYR A 6 8.71 2.68 -9.21
C TYR A 6 9.30 3.29 -7.94
N THR A 7 10.23 4.24 -8.12
CA THR A 7 10.84 5.02 -7.04
C THR A 7 11.03 6.46 -7.47
N HIS A 8 11.29 7.38 -6.55
CA HIS A 8 11.73 8.73 -6.89
C HIS A 8 12.49 9.36 -5.74
N ARG A 9 13.57 10.09 -6.04
CA ARG A 9 14.46 10.68 -5.03
C ARG A 9 13.76 11.67 -4.11
N SER A 10 12.64 12.27 -4.53
CA SER A 10 11.87 13.21 -3.70
C SER A 10 11.32 12.57 -2.42
N SER A 11 11.26 11.24 -2.32
CA SER A 11 10.95 10.55 -1.06
C SER A 11 11.92 10.91 0.07
N LEU A 12 13.13 11.37 -0.26
CA LEU A 12 14.12 11.89 0.70
C LEU A 12 13.73 13.28 1.25
N ASP A 13 12.89 14.03 0.53
CA ASP A 13 12.49 15.39 0.88
C ASP A 13 11.25 15.42 1.80
N HIS A 14 10.55 14.29 1.95
CA HIS A 14 9.53 14.11 2.99
C HIS A 14 10.21 13.88 4.35
N VAL A 15 10.61 14.99 4.98
CA VAL A 15 11.25 14.99 6.30
C VAL A 15 10.18 15.11 7.39
N THR A 16 10.19 14.15 8.31
CA THR A 16 9.35 14.12 9.52
C THR A 16 10.15 14.60 10.75
N PRO A 17 9.47 14.95 11.86
CA PRO A 17 10.16 15.38 13.08
C PRO A 17 11.17 14.34 13.61
N PRO A 18 12.16 14.75 14.43
CA PRO A 18 13.07 13.82 15.08
C PRO A 18 12.33 12.72 15.84
N CYS A 19 12.86 11.50 15.80
CA CYS A 19 12.29 10.29 16.41
C CYS A 19 10.97 9.80 15.81
N HIS A 20 10.45 10.44 14.74
CA HIS A 20 9.30 9.92 14.02
C HIS A 20 9.64 8.58 13.34
N PRO A 21 8.78 7.54 13.44
CA PRO A 21 9.07 6.23 12.89
C PRO A 21 9.01 6.22 11.36
N GLU A 22 8.09 6.97 10.77
CA GLU A 22 8.00 7.24 9.32
C GLU A 22 9.16 8.19 8.93
N ARG A 23 10.37 7.67 8.78
CA ARG A 23 11.61 8.46 8.56
C ARG A 23 12.25 8.20 7.20
N VAL A 24 13.03 9.17 6.72
CA VAL A 24 13.81 9.09 5.46
C VAL A 24 14.63 7.80 5.35
N ALA A 25 15.22 7.34 6.47
CA ALA A 25 16.01 6.13 6.52
C ALA A 25 15.25 4.86 6.08
N ARG A 26 13.91 4.85 6.12
CA ARG A 26 13.08 3.77 5.55
C ARG A 26 13.28 3.67 4.04
N TYR A 27 13.16 4.79 3.33
CA TYR A 27 13.38 4.86 1.89
C TYR A 27 14.80 4.44 1.52
N GLU A 28 15.80 4.89 2.28
CA GLU A 28 17.20 4.51 2.08
C GLU A 28 17.43 3.01 2.30
N ALA A 29 16.81 2.42 3.32
CA ALA A 29 16.91 0.99 3.61
C ALA A 29 16.30 0.15 2.47
N VAL A 30 15.10 0.51 2.02
CA VAL A 30 14.40 -0.14 0.91
C VAL A 30 15.18 -0.02 -0.40
N THR A 31 15.58 1.19 -0.79
CA THR A 31 16.31 1.41 -2.05
C THR A 31 17.68 0.75 -2.04
N ARG A 32 18.37 0.69 -0.89
CA ARG A 32 19.62 -0.07 -0.74
C ARG A 32 19.41 -1.57 -0.88
N ALA A 33 18.37 -2.12 -0.25
CA ALA A 33 18.05 -3.54 -0.36
C ALA A 33 17.73 -3.94 -1.80
N LEU A 34 16.88 -3.15 -2.46
CA LEU A 34 16.50 -3.33 -3.86
C LEU A 34 17.59 -2.88 -4.86
N GLY A 35 18.73 -2.36 -4.39
CA GLY A 35 19.89 -2.00 -5.21
C GLY A 35 20.91 -3.13 -5.39
N GLN A 36 20.70 -4.28 -4.73
CA GLN A 36 21.59 -5.44 -4.82
C GLN A 36 21.48 -6.15 -6.18
N ASP A 37 22.55 -6.85 -6.59
CA ASP A 37 22.65 -7.50 -7.91
C ASP A 37 21.51 -8.50 -8.22
N ARG A 38 20.96 -9.15 -7.20
CA ARG A 38 19.80 -10.05 -7.38
C ARG A 38 18.55 -9.36 -7.92
N PHE A 39 18.45 -8.04 -7.73
CA PHE A 39 17.38 -7.18 -8.24
C PHE A 39 17.78 -6.40 -9.50
N ALA A 40 18.85 -6.81 -10.18
CA ALA A 40 19.33 -6.15 -11.41
C ALA A 40 18.33 -6.25 -12.58
N ALA A 41 17.46 -7.26 -12.57
CA ALA A 41 16.45 -7.49 -13.61
C ALA A 41 15.16 -6.69 -13.44
N LEU A 42 15.01 -5.89 -12.37
CA LEU A 42 13.87 -5.00 -12.20
C LEU A 42 13.85 -3.91 -13.28
N ASP A 43 12.68 -3.65 -13.85
CA ASP A 43 12.46 -2.49 -14.70
C ASP A 43 12.29 -1.24 -13.81
N ARG A 44 13.35 -0.43 -13.70
CA ARG A 44 13.39 0.71 -12.78
C ARG A 44 12.82 1.95 -13.45
N ARG A 45 11.75 2.47 -12.89
CA ARG A 45 11.01 3.65 -13.38
C ARG A 45 10.95 4.74 -12.32
N GLU A 46 10.95 5.98 -12.78
CA GLU A 46 10.64 7.10 -11.89
C GLU A 46 9.13 7.21 -11.69
N ALA A 47 8.68 7.32 -10.45
CA ALA A 47 7.27 7.54 -10.13
C ALA A 47 6.86 8.96 -10.62
N PRO A 48 5.91 9.09 -11.57
CA PRO A 48 5.45 10.39 -12.04
C PRO A 48 4.59 11.08 -10.98
N VAL A 49 4.43 12.39 -11.10
CA VAL A 49 3.50 13.16 -10.28
C VAL A 49 2.07 12.79 -10.69
N ALA A 50 1.19 12.51 -9.73
CA ALA A 50 -0.23 12.24 -10.01
C ALA A 50 -0.92 13.41 -10.72
N ASP A 51 -1.77 13.10 -11.69
CA ASP A 51 -2.68 14.08 -12.25
C ASP A 51 -3.71 14.49 -11.18
N ARG A 52 -4.05 15.78 -11.14
CA ARG A 52 -5.08 16.27 -10.20
C ARG A 52 -6.42 15.53 -10.38
N ALA A 53 -6.73 15.15 -11.62
CA ALA A 53 -7.93 14.38 -11.94
C ALA A 53 -7.97 13.03 -11.21
N ASP A 54 -6.83 12.36 -11.02
CA ASP A 54 -6.79 11.09 -10.28
C ASP A 54 -6.93 11.30 -8.78
N LEU A 55 -6.33 12.35 -8.21
CA LEU A 55 -6.54 12.70 -6.80
C LEU A 55 -8.03 12.98 -6.52
N LEU A 56 -8.69 13.69 -7.45
CA LEU A 56 -10.11 14.07 -7.36
C LEU A 56 -11.07 12.87 -7.44
N ARG A 57 -10.61 11.69 -7.85
CA ARG A 57 -11.42 10.46 -7.82
C ARG A 57 -11.68 9.96 -6.40
N CYS A 58 -10.76 10.25 -5.48
CA CYS A 58 -10.83 9.80 -4.09
C CYS A 58 -11.04 10.94 -3.10
N HIS A 59 -10.42 12.10 -3.35
CA HIS A 59 -10.42 13.20 -2.40
C HIS A 59 -11.13 14.43 -2.99
N PRO A 60 -11.98 15.13 -2.23
CA PRO A 60 -12.60 16.35 -2.70
C PRO A 60 -11.55 17.45 -2.91
N GLU A 61 -11.83 18.38 -3.83
CA GLU A 61 -10.94 19.51 -4.15
C GLU A 61 -10.51 20.29 -2.89
N GLU A 62 -11.42 20.47 -1.93
CA GLU A 62 -11.12 21.15 -0.66
C GLU A 62 -10.07 20.40 0.17
N TYR A 63 -10.10 19.07 0.17
CA TYR A 63 -9.09 18.25 0.85
C TYR A 63 -7.71 18.47 0.23
N ILE A 64 -7.63 18.35 -1.10
CA ILE A 64 -6.38 18.48 -1.84
C ILE A 64 -5.79 19.88 -1.62
N ALA A 65 -6.61 20.92 -1.79
CA ALA A 65 -6.21 22.31 -1.55
C ALA A 65 -5.75 22.54 -0.10
N ARG A 66 -6.37 21.88 0.87
CA ARG A 66 -5.97 21.98 2.29
C ARG A 66 -4.61 21.33 2.54
N ILE A 67 -4.31 20.18 1.92
CA ILE A 67 -2.98 19.55 2.01
C ILE A 67 -1.93 20.45 1.35
N GLU A 68 -2.18 20.95 0.14
CA GLU A 68 -1.29 21.86 -0.59
C GLU A 68 -0.99 23.13 0.22
N ALA A 69 -2.02 23.74 0.82
CA ALA A 69 -1.88 24.92 1.68
C ALA A 69 -1.25 24.61 3.05
N ALA A 70 -1.20 23.34 3.45
CA ALA A 70 -0.59 22.96 4.72
C ALA A 70 0.94 22.92 4.67
N ILE A 71 1.52 22.75 3.48
CA ILE A 71 2.97 22.63 3.28
C ILE A 71 3.67 23.90 3.80
N PRO A 72 4.51 23.78 4.85
CA PRO A 72 5.19 24.94 5.40
C PRO A 72 6.36 25.35 4.50
N ARG A 73 6.77 26.63 4.59
CA ARG A 73 7.98 27.11 3.89
C ARG A 73 9.28 26.61 4.55
N GLU A 74 9.23 26.36 5.85
CA GLU A 74 10.35 25.89 6.67
C GLU A 74 9.85 25.04 7.85
N GLY A 75 10.70 24.15 8.38
CA GLY A 75 10.37 23.31 9.53
C GLY A 75 9.38 22.19 9.21
N ALA A 76 8.62 21.78 10.23
CA ALA A 76 7.57 20.77 10.11
C ALA A 76 6.25 21.29 10.67
N ARG A 77 5.14 20.85 10.10
CA ARG A 77 3.77 21.15 10.54
C ARG A 77 3.02 19.85 10.76
N ALA A 78 2.43 19.70 11.94
CA ALA A 78 1.49 18.62 12.23
C ALA A 78 0.15 18.87 11.52
N LEU A 79 -0.36 17.85 10.83
CA LEU A 79 -1.74 17.80 10.32
C LEU A 79 -2.69 17.17 11.34
N ASP A 80 -2.17 16.20 12.09
CA ASP A 80 -2.80 15.59 13.26
C ASP A 80 -1.68 15.13 14.25
N PRO A 81 -1.96 14.35 15.32
CA PRO A 81 -0.93 13.96 16.29
C PRO A 81 0.27 13.18 15.72
N ASP A 82 0.10 12.45 14.62
CA ASP A 82 1.11 11.56 14.06
C ASP A 82 1.49 11.89 12.61
N THR A 83 0.70 12.67 11.89
CA THR A 83 0.92 13.00 10.48
C THR A 83 1.54 14.38 10.35
N HIS A 84 2.74 14.43 9.78
CA HIS A 84 3.52 15.66 9.67
C HIS A 84 3.92 15.96 8.23
N VAL A 85 4.00 17.24 7.90
CA VAL A 85 4.51 17.72 6.60
C VAL A 85 5.64 18.72 6.79
N SER A 86 6.56 18.75 5.83
CA SER A 86 7.69 19.67 5.71
C SER A 86 7.71 20.25 4.28
N PRO A 87 8.60 21.21 3.95
CA PRO A 87 8.58 21.88 2.65
C PRO A 87 8.63 20.93 1.44
N GLY A 88 9.28 19.77 1.61
CA GLY A 88 9.44 18.76 0.56
C GLY A 88 8.34 17.69 0.54
N SER A 89 7.30 17.74 1.38
CA SER A 89 6.33 16.63 1.49
C SER A 89 5.39 16.46 0.30
N LEU A 90 5.07 17.53 -0.43
CA LEU A 90 3.99 17.48 -1.43
C LEU A 90 4.38 16.65 -2.65
N GLU A 91 5.56 16.92 -3.23
CA GLU A 91 6.04 16.20 -4.42
C GLU A 91 6.09 14.67 -4.24
N PRO A 92 6.75 14.11 -3.20
CA PRO A 92 6.76 12.68 -2.98
C PRO A 92 5.37 12.09 -2.71
N ALA A 93 4.46 12.82 -2.05
CA ALA A 93 3.09 12.36 -1.85
C ALA A 93 2.31 12.25 -3.17
N LEU A 94 2.44 13.25 -4.05
CA LEU A 94 1.87 13.19 -5.39
C LEU A 94 2.50 12.10 -6.25
N ARG A 95 3.79 11.82 -6.06
CA ARG A 95 4.49 10.74 -6.77
C ARG A 95 4.16 9.35 -6.24
N GLY A 96 3.80 9.20 -4.97
CA GLY A 96 3.26 7.95 -4.44
C GLY A 96 1.99 7.54 -5.19
N ALA A 97 1.01 8.44 -5.25
CA ALA A 97 -0.22 8.24 -6.00
C ALA A 97 0.03 8.07 -7.51
N GLY A 98 0.89 8.90 -8.10
CA GLY A 98 1.18 8.86 -9.54
C GLY A 98 1.97 7.61 -9.95
N GLY A 99 2.87 7.11 -9.11
CA GLY A 99 3.54 5.83 -9.27
C GLY A 99 2.57 4.66 -9.31
N CYS A 100 1.58 4.64 -8.42
CA CYS A 100 0.53 3.61 -8.43
C CYS A 100 -0.33 3.69 -9.69
N CYS A 101 -0.69 4.89 -10.13
CA CYS A 101 -1.43 5.09 -11.39
C CYS A 101 -0.65 4.60 -12.61
N ALA A 102 0.63 4.97 -12.73
CA ALA A 102 1.50 4.55 -13.83
C ALA A 102 1.76 3.04 -13.82
N ALA A 103 1.88 2.43 -12.64
CA ALA A 103 2.00 0.99 -12.49
C ALA A 103 0.74 0.26 -13.00
N VAL A 104 -0.45 0.75 -12.66
CA VAL A 104 -1.73 0.22 -13.18
C VAL A 104 -1.77 0.31 -14.71
N ASP A 105 -1.45 1.48 -15.27
CA ASP A 105 -1.43 1.68 -16.73
C ASP A 105 -0.48 0.71 -17.45
N ALA A 106 0.73 0.54 -16.90
CA ALA A 106 1.77 -0.30 -17.49
C ALA A 106 1.44 -1.80 -17.39
N VAL A 107 0.82 -2.24 -16.30
CA VAL A 107 0.33 -3.63 -16.15
C VAL A 107 -0.85 -3.91 -17.07
N LEU A 108 -1.84 -3.01 -17.15
CA LEU A 108 -3.02 -3.21 -17.99
C LEU A 108 -2.72 -3.12 -19.50
N SER A 109 -1.71 -2.34 -19.89
CA SER A 109 -1.24 -2.30 -21.29
C SER A 109 -0.35 -3.49 -21.67
N GLY A 110 0.05 -4.34 -20.71
CA GLY A 110 0.93 -5.47 -20.94
C GLY A 110 2.41 -5.09 -21.14
N GLU A 111 2.79 -3.86 -20.80
CA GLU A 111 4.19 -3.42 -20.84
C GLU A 111 5.04 -4.15 -19.79
N ILE A 112 4.46 -4.37 -18.61
CA ILE A 112 5.05 -5.09 -17.47
C ILE A 112 4.04 -6.12 -16.95
N GLY A 113 4.51 -7.14 -16.22
CA GLY A 113 3.64 -8.17 -15.65
C GLY A 113 3.01 -7.75 -14.32
N ASN A 114 3.83 -7.15 -13.46
CA ASN A 114 3.45 -6.64 -12.16
C ASN A 114 4.39 -5.48 -11.75
N ALA A 115 4.08 -4.81 -10.64
CA ALA A 115 4.88 -3.68 -10.17
C ALA A 115 4.94 -3.58 -8.64
N PHE A 116 6.04 -3.01 -8.15
CA PHE A 116 6.17 -2.51 -6.79
C PHE A 116 6.47 -1.00 -6.80
N VAL A 117 5.68 -0.22 -6.06
CA VAL A 117 5.83 1.22 -5.90
C VAL A 117 6.43 1.50 -4.52
N ALA A 118 7.75 1.70 -4.49
CA ALA A 118 8.51 1.93 -3.27
C ALA A 118 8.62 3.44 -2.98
N MET A 119 7.48 4.07 -2.74
CA MET A 119 7.37 5.50 -2.44
C MET A 119 7.02 5.76 -0.97
N ARG A 120 7.29 6.98 -0.51
CA ARG A 120 6.86 7.52 0.78
C ARG A 120 6.42 8.96 0.56
N PRO A 121 5.45 9.53 1.29
CA PRO A 121 4.68 8.94 2.40
C PRO A 121 3.70 7.81 1.99
N PRO A 122 3.25 6.97 2.94
CA PRO A 122 2.24 5.92 2.71
C PRO A 122 0.85 6.51 2.41
N GLY A 123 -0.15 5.65 2.17
CA GLY A 123 -1.48 6.05 1.74
C GLY A 123 -2.69 5.41 2.41
N HIS A 124 -2.63 4.17 2.92
CA HIS A 124 -3.84 3.41 3.28
C HIS A 124 -4.68 3.98 4.46
N HIS A 125 -4.16 4.94 5.22
CA HIS A 125 -4.90 5.65 6.29
C HIS A 125 -5.56 6.96 5.84
N ALA A 126 -5.25 7.48 4.64
CA ALA A 126 -5.82 8.74 4.18
C ALA A 126 -7.29 8.55 3.76
N GLU A 127 -8.22 9.00 4.61
CA GLU A 127 -9.66 8.98 4.34
C GLU A 127 -10.04 10.04 3.30
N THR A 128 -11.28 9.99 2.82
CA THR A 128 -11.86 10.93 1.84
C THR A 128 -11.46 12.37 2.14
N ALA A 129 -11.65 12.81 3.38
CA ALA A 129 -11.43 14.19 3.79
C ALA A 129 -10.53 14.34 5.02
N ARG A 130 -9.69 13.35 5.36
CA ARG A 130 -8.81 13.41 6.55
C ARG A 130 -7.44 12.75 6.30
N PRO A 131 -6.32 13.50 6.39
CA PRO A 131 -5.01 12.90 6.49
C PRO A 131 -4.80 12.37 7.91
N MET A 132 -4.23 11.18 8.05
CA MET A 132 -3.91 10.56 9.34
C MET A 132 -2.97 9.36 9.14
N GLY A 133 -2.37 8.87 10.23
CA GLY A 133 -1.53 7.66 10.18
C GLY A 133 -0.38 7.80 9.18
N PHE A 134 0.26 8.98 9.16
CA PHE A 134 1.31 9.36 8.23
C PHE A 134 0.89 9.56 6.76
N CYS A 135 -0.36 9.26 6.41
CA CYS A 135 -0.85 9.22 5.04
C CYS A 135 -1.44 10.56 4.60
N LEU A 136 -1.09 11.00 3.38
CA LEU A 136 -1.58 12.26 2.80
C LEU A 136 -2.60 12.05 1.67
N PHE A 137 -2.47 10.98 0.90
CA PHE A 137 -3.40 10.62 -0.18
C PHE A 137 -3.55 9.10 -0.20
N GLY A 138 -4.75 8.60 -0.54
CA GLY A 138 -5.03 7.17 -0.63
C GLY A 138 -4.39 6.53 -1.86
N ASN A 139 -3.07 6.33 -1.83
CA ASN A 139 -2.27 5.89 -2.99
C ASN A 139 -2.87 4.67 -3.71
N VAL A 140 -3.18 3.60 -2.95
CA VAL A 140 -3.75 2.36 -3.50
C VAL A 140 -5.18 2.54 -3.97
N SER A 141 -5.98 3.35 -3.27
CA SER A 141 -7.39 3.61 -3.60
C SER A 141 -7.50 4.45 -4.88
N ILE A 142 -6.63 5.45 -5.05
CA ILE A 142 -6.53 6.24 -6.28
C ILE A 142 -6.22 5.31 -7.47
N ALA A 143 -5.29 4.37 -7.29
CA ALA A 143 -4.98 3.38 -8.31
C ALA A 143 -6.15 2.43 -8.61
N ALA A 144 -6.90 2.01 -7.58
CA ALA A 144 -8.11 1.18 -7.72
C ALA A 144 -9.19 1.92 -8.52
N VAL A 145 -9.51 3.15 -8.15
CA VAL A 145 -10.52 3.95 -8.85
C VAL A 145 -10.06 4.32 -10.26
N ARG A 146 -8.76 4.55 -10.49
CA ARG A 146 -8.22 4.71 -11.84
C ARG A 146 -8.42 3.45 -12.68
N ALA A 147 -8.11 2.27 -12.16
CA ALA A 147 -8.36 1.01 -12.87
C ALA A 147 -9.84 0.84 -13.25
N LEU A 148 -10.75 1.19 -12.34
CA LEU A 148 -12.20 1.11 -12.56
C LEU A 148 -12.76 2.16 -13.52
N GLU A 149 -12.34 3.41 -13.41
CA GLU A 149 -12.94 4.54 -14.13
C GLU A 149 -12.20 4.93 -15.41
N HIS A 150 -10.86 4.88 -15.40
CA HIS A 150 -10.05 5.21 -16.57
C HIS A 150 -9.91 4.03 -17.52
N HIS A 151 -9.63 2.83 -16.98
CA HIS A 151 -9.47 1.61 -17.78
C HIS A 151 -10.74 0.78 -17.91
N GLY A 152 -11.80 1.13 -17.16
CA GLY A 152 -13.12 0.51 -17.30
C GLY A 152 -13.20 -0.92 -16.75
N LEU A 153 -12.33 -1.30 -15.80
CA LEU A 153 -12.45 -2.59 -15.13
C LEU A 153 -13.79 -2.67 -14.39
N GLY A 154 -14.40 -3.85 -14.42
CA GLY A 154 -15.63 -4.18 -13.71
C GLY A 154 -15.37 -4.63 -12.28
N ARG A 155 -14.21 -5.22 -11.97
CA ARG A 155 -13.83 -5.63 -10.61
C ARG A 155 -12.34 -5.45 -10.31
N VAL A 156 -12.03 -4.84 -9.17
CA VAL A 156 -10.66 -4.76 -8.62
C VAL A 156 -10.65 -5.24 -7.18
N ALA A 157 -9.55 -5.84 -6.73
CA ALA A 157 -9.35 -6.19 -5.32
C ALA A 157 -8.17 -5.40 -4.75
N VAL A 158 -8.34 -4.83 -3.56
CA VAL A 158 -7.28 -4.22 -2.76
C VAL A 158 -7.04 -5.10 -1.54
N LEU A 159 -5.84 -5.66 -1.44
CA LEU A 159 -5.43 -6.55 -0.35
C LEU A 159 -4.41 -5.82 0.53
N ASP A 160 -4.73 -5.69 1.82
CA ASP A 160 -3.92 -4.95 2.78
C ASP A 160 -3.43 -5.87 3.89
N PHE A 161 -2.11 -6.01 3.98
CA PHE A 161 -1.43 -6.76 5.04
C PHE A 161 -0.55 -5.88 5.93
N ASP A 162 -0.65 -4.55 5.80
CA ASP A 162 -0.14 -3.65 6.85
C ASP A 162 -0.79 -4.02 8.19
N VAL A 163 -0.01 -3.92 9.26
CA VAL A 163 -0.49 -4.34 10.59
C VAL A 163 -1.62 -3.45 11.09
N HIS A 164 -1.71 -2.21 10.61
CA HIS A 164 -2.78 -1.29 10.94
C HIS A 164 -3.93 -1.45 9.96
N HIS A 165 -5.16 -1.30 10.44
CA HIS A 165 -6.32 -1.31 9.56
C HIS A 165 -6.24 -0.15 8.55
N GLY A 166 -6.28 -0.46 7.25
CA GLY A 166 -6.38 0.49 6.14
C GLY A 166 -7.72 1.25 6.09
N ASN A 167 -8.04 2.01 7.14
CA ASN A 167 -9.29 2.74 7.30
C ASN A 167 -9.52 3.78 6.18
N GLY A 168 -8.46 4.35 5.62
CA GLY A 168 -8.55 5.27 4.50
C GLY A 168 -9.02 4.55 3.24
N THR A 169 -8.42 3.39 2.94
CA THR A 169 -8.85 2.52 1.84
C THR A 169 -10.30 2.07 2.02
N GLN A 170 -10.68 1.66 3.24
CA GLN A 170 -12.07 1.30 3.56
C GLN A 170 -13.03 2.48 3.33
N ASP A 171 -12.72 3.68 3.81
CA ASP A 171 -13.55 4.87 3.66
C ASP A 171 -13.72 5.27 2.18
N LEU A 172 -12.61 5.33 1.44
CA LEU A 172 -12.58 5.73 0.04
C LEU A 172 -13.33 4.74 -0.88
N LEU A 173 -13.33 3.45 -0.54
CA LEU A 173 -13.98 2.40 -1.33
C LEU A 173 -15.34 1.96 -0.75
N TRP A 174 -15.79 2.56 0.36
CA TRP A 174 -17.00 2.14 1.09
C TRP A 174 -18.25 2.00 0.21
N ASN A 175 -18.41 2.89 -0.77
CA ASN A 175 -19.55 2.95 -1.69
C ASN A 175 -19.24 2.44 -3.10
N GLU A 176 -18.05 1.90 -3.37
CA GLU A 176 -17.66 1.37 -4.69
C GLU A 176 -17.87 -0.15 -4.74
N GLY A 177 -19.03 -0.58 -5.23
CA GLY A 177 -19.40 -2.00 -5.30
C GLY A 177 -18.57 -2.84 -6.27
N ARG A 178 -17.71 -2.23 -7.09
CA ARG A 178 -16.76 -2.92 -7.97
C ARG A 178 -15.40 -3.17 -7.32
N ALA A 179 -15.15 -2.59 -6.15
CA ALA A 179 -13.92 -2.78 -5.40
C ALA A 179 -14.15 -3.70 -4.20
N LEU A 180 -13.39 -4.79 -4.13
CA LEU A 180 -13.28 -5.64 -2.94
C LEU A 180 -12.06 -5.16 -2.13
N PHE A 181 -12.26 -4.79 -0.86
CA PHE A 181 -11.18 -4.51 0.06
C PHE A 181 -11.09 -5.62 1.10
N CYS A 182 -9.92 -6.24 1.23
CA CYS A 182 -9.64 -7.23 2.25
C CYS A 182 -8.43 -6.81 3.07
N SER A 183 -8.55 -6.79 4.40
CA SER A 183 -7.46 -6.44 5.31
C SER A 183 -7.34 -7.45 6.44
N SER A 184 -6.10 -7.85 6.75
CA SER A 184 -5.79 -8.44 8.06
C SER A 184 -4.93 -7.47 8.85
N HIS A 185 -5.31 -7.14 10.07
CA HIS A 185 -4.64 -6.13 10.88
C HIS A 185 -4.74 -6.48 12.36
N GLN A 186 -3.84 -5.94 13.19
CA GLN A 186 -3.92 -6.11 14.62
C GLN A 186 -5.13 -5.35 15.18
N MET A 187 -5.89 -6.01 16.07
CA MET A 187 -6.97 -5.36 16.81
C MET A 187 -7.04 -5.90 18.26
N PRO A 188 -7.11 -5.01 19.27
CA PRO A 188 -7.09 -3.56 19.18
C PRO A 188 -5.68 -2.99 18.87
N LEU A 189 -5.61 -2.02 17.96
CA LEU A 189 -4.45 -1.17 17.66
C LEU A 189 -4.97 0.14 17.01
N PHE A 190 -4.11 1.13 16.77
CA PHE A 190 -4.43 2.23 15.85
C PHE A 190 -4.95 1.67 14.52
N PRO A 191 -5.98 2.26 13.89
CA PRO A 191 -6.73 3.47 14.28
C PRO A 191 -7.95 3.23 15.18
N GLY A 192 -8.17 1.99 15.66
CA GLY A 192 -9.33 1.62 16.48
C GLY A 192 -10.60 1.29 15.68
N THR A 193 -10.47 1.02 14.38
CA THR A 193 -11.54 0.59 13.46
C THR A 193 -11.15 -0.75 12.80
N GLY A 194 -11.94 -1.23 11.83
CA GLY A 194 -11.64 -2.47 11.12
C GLY A 194 -12.31 -3.69 11.75
N ALA A 195 -13.42 -3.49 12.48
CA ALA A 195 -14.14 -4.62 13.04
C ALA A 195 -14.72 -5.50 11.92
N ALA A 196 -14.76 -6.83 12.14
CA ALA A 196 -15.26 -7.79 11.15
C ALA A 196 -16.72 -7.58 10.69
N HIS A 197 -17.50 -6.75 11.39
CA HIS A 197 -18.88 -6.42 11.01
C HIS A 197 -18.98 -5.17 10.12
N GLU A 198 -17.87 -4.48 9.86
CA GLU A 198 -17.79 -3.37 8.91
C GLU A 198 -17.64 -3.94 7.49
N THR A 199 -18.76 -4.07 6.76
CA THR A 199 -18.81 -4.81 5.48
C THR A 199 -19.01 -3.92 4.25
N GLY A 200 -18.93 -2.60 4.40
CA GLY A 200 -19.17 -1.63 3.33
C GLY A 200 -20.63 -1.53 2.88
N ALA A 201 -20.93 -0.59 1.99
CA ALA A 201 -22.30 -0.38 1.49
C ALA A 201 -22.81 -1.52 0.60
N HIS A 202 -21.89 -2.31 0.02
CA HIS A 202 -22.17 -3.36 -0.95
C HIS A 202 -21.73 -4.76 -0.50
N GLY A 203 -21.29 -4.93 0.75
CA GLY A 203 -20.75 -6.22 1.22
C GLY A 203 -19.36 -6.55 0.69
N THR A 204 -18.60 -5.55 0.24
CA THR A 204 -17.29 -5.70 -0.42
C THR A 204 -16.11 -5.31 0.47
N ILE A 205 -16.32 -5.20 1.79
CA ILE A 205 -15.27 -4.99 2.77
C ILE A 205 -15.14 -6.25 3.64
N VAL A 206 -13.93 -6.79 3.73
CA VAL A 206 -13.60 -7.97 4.53
C VAL A 206 -12.45 -7.63 5.46
N ASN A 207 -12.80 -7.43 6.74
CA ASN A 207 -11.82 -7.21 7.79
C ASN A 207 -11.61 -8.50 8.58
N VAL A 208 -10.33 -8.89 8.74
CA VAL A 208 -9.92 -10.05 9.54
C VAL A 208 -8.98 -9.59 10.66
N PRO A 209 -9.54 -9.23 11.83
CA PRO A 209 -8.74 -8.77 12.95
C PRO A 209 -7.88 -9.89 13.55
N LEU A 210 -6.61 -9.61 13.78
CA LEU A 210 -5.64 -10.48 14.43
C LEU A 210 -5.37 -9.98 15.84
N THR A 211 -5.28 -10.88 16.81
CA THR A 211 -4.90 -10.51 18.18
C THR A 211 -3.40 -10.27 18.26
N GLU A 212 -2.98 -9.36 19.15
CA GLU A 212 -1.57 -9.22 19.55
C GLU A 212 -0.92 -10.59 19.85
N GLY A 213 0.32 -10.79 19.42
CA GLY A 213 1.07 -12.04 19.46
C GLY A 213 0.70 -13.06 18.38
N SER A 214 -0.17 -12.70 17.41
CA SER A 214 -0.44 -13.57 16.26
C SER A 214 0.80 -13.64 15.36
N GLY A 215 1.27 -14.85 15.08
CA GLY A 215 2.42 -15.10 14.21
C GLY A 215 2.02 -15.80 12.92
N SER A 216 2.98 -16.49 12.31
CA SER A 216 2.84 -17.16 11.01
C SER A 216 1.60 -18.06 10.88
N ARG A 217 1.25 -18.81 11.94
CA ARG A 217 0.14 -19.77 11.88
C ARG A 217 -1.21 -19.07 11.81
N GLU A 218 -1.44 -18.09 12.68
CA GLU A 218 -2.66 -17.31 12.75
C GLU A 218 -2.84 -16.48 11.47
N MET A 219 -1.77 -15.84 11.00
CA MET A 219 -1.76 -15.12 9.73
C MET A 219 -2.14 -16.03 8.57
N ARG A 220 -1.46 -17.18 8.41
CA ARG A 220 -1.72 -18.08 7.26
C ARG A 220 -3.15 -18.58 7.28
N ARG A 221 -3.67 -18.89 8.47
CA ARG A 221 -5.08 -19.28 8.63
C ARG A 221 -6.03 -18.18 8.15
N ALA A 222 -5.84 -16.93 8.61
CA ALA A 222 -6.66 -15.80 8.20
C ALA A 222 -6.65 -15.61 6.69
N TRP A 223 -5.48 -15.68 6.06
CA TRP A 223 -5.36 -15.51 4.61
C TRP A 223 -5.90 -16.70 3.82
N GLU A 224 -5.56 -17.94 4.18
CA GLU A 224 -6.01 -19.14 3.46
C GLU A 224 -7.49 -19.45 3.63
N GLN A 225 -8.09 -19.12 4.78
CA GLN A 225 -9.46 -19.50 5.10
C GLN A 225 -10.45 -18.36 4.90
N ASP A 226 -10.06 -17.12 5.20
CA ASP A 226 -11.01 -16.01 5.31
C ASP A 226 -10.84 -14.97 4.18
N ILE A 227 -9.61 -14.70 3.70
CA ILE A 227 -9.36 -13.66 2.69
C ILE A 227 -9.27 -14.21 1.27
N LEU A 228 -8.29 -15.07 0.99
CA LEU A 228 -7.98 -15.50 -0.38
C LEU A 228 -9.15 -16.21 -1.08
N PRO A 229 -9.94 -17.08 -0.41
CA PRO A 229 -11.11 -17.70 -1.04
C PRO A 229 -12.15 -16.67 -1.52
N VAL A 230 -12.37 -15.59 -0.75
CA VAL A 230 -13.29 -14.51 -1.14
C VAL A 230 -12.77 -13.80 -2.39
N VAL A 231 -11.47 -13.54 -2.46
CA VAL A 231 -10.84 -12.90 -3.62
C VAL A 231 -10.93 -13.79 -4.86
N GLU A 232 -10.69 -15.09 -4.71
CA GLU A 232 -10.84 -16.07 -5.80
C GLU A 232 -12.29 -16.12 -6.31
N GLU A 233 -13.28 -16.18 -5.42
CA GLU A 233 -14.71 -16.19 -5.79
C GLU A 233 -15.16 -14.86 -6.42
N TRP A 234 -14.59 -13.74 -5.98
CA TRP A 234 -14.88 -12.43 -6.55
C TRP A 234 -14.33 -12.25 -7.97
N GLU A 235 -13.34 -13.05 -8.38
CA GLU A 235 -12.69 -13.01 -9.70
C GLU A 235 -12.32 -11.57 -10.12
N PRO A 236 -11.42 -10.87 -9.40
CA PRO A 236 -11.01 -9.52 -9.77
C PRO A 236 -10.29 -9.51 -11.12
N GLU A 237 -10.31 -8.38 -11.81
CA GLU A 237 -9.56 -8.17 -13.05
C GLU A 237 -8.18 -7.56 -12.81
N MET A 238 -7.87 -7.15 -11.57
CA MET A 238 -6.56 -6.69 -11.11
C MET A 238 -6.52 -6.77 -9.59
N ILE A 239 -5.35 -7.11 -9.04
CA ILE A 239 -5.10 -7.07 -7.60
C ILE A 239 -4.13 -5.92 -7.29
N LEU A 240 -4.51 -5.10 -6.32
CA LEU A 240 -3.73 -4.03 -5.74
C LEU A 240 -3.35 -4.41 -4.31
N VAL A 241 -2.13 -4.09 -3.89
CA VAL A 241 -1.63 -4.49 -2.57
C VAL A 241 -1.13 -3.28 -1.80
N SER A 242 -1.69 -3.07 -0.61
CA SER A 242 -1.11 -2.20 0.43
C SER A 242 -0.10 -3.04 1.22
N ALA A 243 1.17 -2.88 0.87
CA ALA A 243 2.26 -3.69 1.41
C ALA A 243 2.97 -2.97 2.56
N GLY A 244 2.40 -3.10 3.75
CA GLY A 244 3.03 -2.74 5.02
C GLY A 244 3.85 -3.90 5.59
N PHE A 245 5.00 -3.59 6.17
CA PHE A 245 5.92 -4.60 6.72
C PHE A 245 6.10 -4.47 8.24
N ASP A 246 5.14 -3.83 8.90
CA ASP A 246 5.09 -3.55 10.34
C ASP A 246 4.37 -4.65 11.16
N ALA A 247 3.88 -5.70 10.50
CA ALA A 247 3.47 -6.94 11.20
C ALA A 247 4.68 -7.79 11.63
N HIS A 248 5.90 -7.40 11.25
CA HIS A 248 7.13 -8.10 11.61
C HIS A 248 7.38 -8.06 13.12
N ALA A 249 7.85 -9.16 13.71
CA ALA A 249 8.10 -9.29 15.15
C ALA A 249 9.11 -8.29 15.75
N ASP A 250 9.89 -7.61 14.89
CA ASP A 250 10.88 -6.61 15.29
C ASP A 250 10.34 -5.17 15.18
N ASP A 251 9.14 -4.99 14.62
CA ASP A 251 8.58 -3.67 14.39
C ASP A 251 8.15 -2.99 15.70
N PRO A 252 8.50 -1.71 15.92
CA PRO A 252 8.19 -1.02 17.17
C PRO A 252 6.74 -0.53 17.30
N LEU A 253 5.93 -0.54 16.24
CA LEU A 253 4.59 0.09 16.24
C LEU A 253 3.43 -0.89 16.41
N ALA A 254 3.69 -2.19 16.42
CA ALA A 254 2.68 -3.21 16.62
C ALA A 254 3.21 -4.37 17.48
N GLY A 255 2.39 -5.40 17.64
CA GLY A 255 2.71 -6.58 18.43
C GLY A 255 2.31 -7.88 17.73
N LEU A 256 2.34 -7.93 16.39
CA LEU A 256 2.27 -9.20 15.66
C LEU A 256 3.67 -9.80 15.52
N ASP A 257 3.74 -11.13 15.41
CA ASP A 257 5.00 -11.89 15.41
C ASP A 257 5.27 -12.51 14.03
N TRP A 258 5.09 -11.76 12.93
CA TRP A 258 5.38 -12.28 11.58
C TRP A 258 6.88 -12.28 11.31
N THR A 259 7.34 -13.19 10.46
CA THR A 259 8.74 -13.23 10.01
C THR A 259 8.91 -12.67 8.59
N THR A 260 10.16 -12.43 8.19
CA THR A 260 10.46 -12.11 6.78
C THR A 260 9.93 -13.17 5.80
N GLU A 261 9.95 -14.47 6.16
CA GLU A 261 9.42 -15.53 5.29
C GLU A 261 7.90 -15.46 5.12
N ASP A 262 7.19 -14.93 6.11
CA ASP A 262 5.74 -14.75 6.05
C ASP A 262 5.34 -13.72 4.99
N PHE A 263 6.10 -12.63 4.84
CA PHE A 263 5.90 -11.66 3.76
C PHE A 263 6.19 -12.24 2.37
N GLY A 264 7.19 -13.11 2.24
CA GLY A 264 7.40 -13.87 1.00
C GLY A 264 6.23 -14.83 0.71
N TRP A 265 5.75 -15.52 1.74
CA TRP A 265 4.63 -16.47 1.61
C TRP A 265 3.33 -15.77 1.19
N ILE A 266 2.93 -14.70 1.88
CA ILE A 266 1.68 -14.00 1.57
C ILE A 266 1.70 -13.40 0.16
N THR A 267 2.85 -12.85 -0.26
CA THR A 267 3.04 -12.35 -1.62
C THR A 267 2.84 -13.45 -2.65
N ARG A 268 3.40 -14.64 -2.40
CA ARG A 268 3.26 -15.79 -3.31
C ARG A 268 1.80 -16.18 -3.44
N ARG A 269 1.07 -16.27 -2.32
CA ARG A 269 -0.35 -16.62 -2.33
C ARG A 269 -1.19 -15.59 -3.09
N ILE A 270 -0.93 -14.30 -2.89
CA ILE A 270 -1.59 -13.23 -3.64
C ILE A 270 -1.30 -13.36 -5.14
N CYS A 271 -0.05 -13.58 -5.53
CA CYS A 271 0.32 -13.76 -6.94
C CYS A 271 -0.28 -15.02 -7.56
N GLU A 272 -0.43 -16.11 -6.82
CA GLU A 272 -1.12 -17.33 -7.28
C GLU A 272 -2.61 -17.06 -7.54
N VAL A 273 -3.29 -16.35 -6.63
CA VAL A 273 -4.67 -15.90 -6.85
C VAL A 273 -4.75 -14.99 -8.08
N ALA A 274 -3.82 -14.04 -8.23
CA ALA A 274 -3.76 -13.16 -9.39
C ALA A 274 -3.56 -13.93 -10.70
N ALA A 275 -2.69 -14.93 -10.72
CA ALA A 275 -2.46 -15.78 -11.88
C ALA A 275 -3.74 -16.53 -12.29
N ASN A 276 -4.55 -16.96 -11.32
CA ASN A 276 -5.79 -17.70 -11.56
C ASN A 276 -6.97 -16.80 -11.96
N THR A 277 -7.03 -15.57 -11.47
CA THR A 277 -8.21 -14.69 -11.62
C THR A 277 -8.01 -13.54 -12.60
N CYS A 278 -6.83 -12.90 -12.57
CA CYS A 278 -6.55 -11.67 -13.32
C CYS A 278 -5.31 -11.78 -14.21
N GLY A 279 -4.90 -13.00 -14.61
CA GLY A 279 -3.75 -13.20 -15.49
C GLY A 279 -2.43 -12.65 -14.93
N GLY A 280 -2.28 -12.65 -13.60
CA GLY A 280 -1.07 -12.22 -12.89
C GLY A 280 -0.94 -10.71 -12.68
N ARG A 281 -1.98 -9.92 -12.98
CA ARG A 281 -1.95 -8.45 -12.87
C ARG A 281 -1.96 -7.99 -11.41
N VAL A 282 -0.77 -7.67 -10.89
CA VAL A 282 -0.55 -7.20 -9.52
C VAL A 282 0.19 -5.86 -9.51
N VAL A 283 -0.31 -4.90 -8.74
CA VAL A 283 0.42 -3.67 -8.39
C VAL A 283 0.47 -3.55 -6.88
N SER A 284 1.67 -3.51 -6.32
CA SER A 284 1.90 -3.37 -4.88
C SER A 284 2.51 -2.01 -4.57
N THR A 285 2.10 -1.39 -3.47
CA THR A 285 2.65 -0.11 -2.98
C THR A 285 3.12 -0.24 -1.54
N LEU A 286 4.27 0.37 -1.24
CA LEU A 286 4.81 0.40 0.12
C LEU A 286 3.92 1.24 1.05
N GLU A 287 3.57 0.67 2.20
CA GLU A 287 2.85 1.35 3.29
C GLU A 287 3.77 1.52 4.53
N GLY A 288 3.49 0.82 5.64
CA GLY A 288 4.23 0.83 6.90
C GLY A 288 5.47 -0.06 6.95
N GLY A 289 5.98 -0.28 8.16
CA GLY A 289 7.24 -0.99 8.47
C GLY A 289 8.36 -0.04 8.90
N TYR A 290 8.79 -0.12 10.16
CA TYR A 290 9.53 0.94 10.85
C TYR A 290 10.83 0.46 11.52
N ASP A 291 11.00 -0.85 11.74
CA ASP A 291 12.33 -1.42 11.92
C ASP A 291 13.06 -1.50 10.56
N LEU A 292 14.22 -0.88 10.45
CA LEU A 292 14.90 -0.72 9.15
C LEU A 292 15.49 -2.03 8.61
N GLN A 293 15.88 -2.96 9.49
CA GLN A 293 16.46 -4.23 9.07
C GLN A 293 15.35 -5.18 8.64
N ALA A 294 14.30 -5.30 9.44
CA ALA A 294 13.10 -6.07 9.12
C ALA A 294 12.41 -5.56 7.86
N LEU A 295 12.24 -4.24 7.71
CA LEU A 295 11.66 -3.62 6.51
C LEU A 295 12.46 -3.99 5.26
N ALA A 296 13.79 -3.81 5.30
CA ALA A 296 14.65 -4.12 4.16
C ALA A 296 14.60 -5.59 3.77
N ALA A 297 14.60 -6.50 4.75
CA ALA A 297 14.52 -7.94 4.52
C ALA A 297 13.15 -8.36 3.95
N SER A 298 12.08 -7.83 4.52
CA SER A 298 10.70 -8.18 4.15
C SER A 298 10.29 -7.62 2.79
N VAL A 299 10.67 -6.37 2.47
CA VAL A 299 10.49 -5.81 1.13
C VAL A 299 11.27 -6.61 0.09
N ALA A 300 12.49 -7.03 0.42
CA ALA A 300 13.28 -7.85 -0.50
C ALA A 300 12.61 -9.21 -0.77
N ALA A 301 12.09 -9.88 0.27
CA ALA A 301 11.35 -11.13 0.13
C ALA A 301 10.06 -10.96 -0.70
N HIS A 302 9.33 -9.85 -0.50
CA HIS A 302 8.16 -9.49 -1.31
C HIS A 302 8.53 -9.32 -2.78
N VAL A 303 9.57 -8.54 -3.09
CA VAL A 303 9.98 -8.26 -4.47
C VAL A 303 10.60 -9.47 -5.18
N ASP A 304 11.35 -10.32 -4.47
CA ASP A 304 11.84 -11.59 -5.04
C ASP A 304 10.67 -12.41 -5.61
N VAL A 305 9.57 -12.52 -4.85
CA VAL A 305 8.39 -13.27 -5.28
C VAL A 305 7.67 -12.57 -6.43
N LEU A 306 7.53 -11.24 -6.42
CA LEU A 306 6.98 -10.53 -7.59
C LEU A 306 7.78 -10.83 -8.87
N MET A 307 9.12 -10.87 -8.76
CA MET A 307 10.01 -11.21 -9.87
C MET A 307 9.79 -12.62 -10.39
N GLU A 308 9.57 -13.61 -9.52
CA GLU A 308 9.24 -14.98 -9.92
C GLU A 308 7.94 -15.07 -10.73
N PHE A 309 6.91 -14.31 -10.34
CA PHE A 309 5.60 -14.29 -11.03
C PHE A 309 5.55 -13.36 -12.24
N SER A 310 6.61 -12.61 -12.50
CA SER A 310 6.70 -11.79 -13.71
C SER A 310 7.25 -12.55 -14.90
N GLN A 311 7.92 -13.70 -14.70
CA GLN A 311 8.61 -14.46 -15.76
C GLN A 311 7.65 -14.98 -16.83
#